data_AF-A0A0F9NZU1-F1
#
_entry.id   AF-A0A0F9NZU1-F1
#
_cell.length_a   1.000
_cell.length_b   1.000
_cell.length_c   1.000
_cell.angle_alpha   90.00
_cell.angle_beta   90.00
_cell.angle_gamma   90.00
#
_symmetry.space_group_name_H-M   'P 1'
#
loop_
_entity.id
_entity.type
_entity.pdbx_description
1 polymer ?
#
loop_
_entity_poly.entity_id
_entity_poly.type
_entity_poly.pdbx_seq_one_letter_code
_entity_poly.pdbx_strand_id
1 'polypeptide(L)'
;MFYKIVEVSTDKASGHTYVLVHFWRRKADQKAGKPPDRINDFLMQLRPTGERVVTNAQGWLKRKDGVFVDLATLGPEKPEPEWERETFDRDLPAEIKANIEAYWERAEAKGYPPDHANASIRRDNSDPHGVLARPDVVALRGKEVDRA
;
A
#
# COMPACT_ATOMS: atom_id res chain seq x y z
N MET A 1 1.36 -12.14 -14.60
CA MET A 1 0.53 -12.55 -13.44
C MET A 1 -0.79 -11.79 -13.52
N PHE A 2 -1.91 -12.42 -13.21
CA PHE A 2 -3.19 -11.75 -13.07
C PHE A 2 -3.70 -11.82 -11.63
N TYR A 3 -4.25 -10.74 -11.08
CA TYR A 3 -4.89 -10.77 -9.77
C TYR A 3 -6.17 -9.94 -9.72
N LYS A 4 -7.02 -10.27 -8.75
CA LYS A 4 -8.25 -9.55 -8.45
C LYS A 4 -8.28 -9.18 -6.97
N ILE A 5 -8.48 -7.90 -6.68
CA ILE A 5 -8.78 -7.44 -5.33
C ILE A 5 -10.25 -7.76 -5.08
N VAL A 6 -10.53 -8.72 -4.22
CA VAL A 6 -11.88 -9.23 -3.96
C VAL A 6 -12.57 -8.41 -2.87
N GLU A 7 -11.81 -8.02 -1.86
CA GLU A 7 -12.32 -7.28 -0.72
C GLU A 7 -11.30 -6.23 -0.26
N VAL A 8 -11.82 -5.08 0.20
CA VAL A 8 -11.07 -4.11 0.99
C VAL A 8 -11.94 -3.76 2.19
N SER A 9 -11.49 -4.10 3.39
CA SER A 9 -12.23 -3.89 4.65
C SER A 9 -11.25 -3.60 5.79
N THR A 10 -11.70 -3.69 7.04
CA THR A 10 -10.83 -3.50 8.21
C THR A 10 -10.78 -4.76 9.03
N ASP A 11 -9.58 -5.12 9.50
CA ASP A 11 -9.46 -6.13 10.54
C ASP A 11 -9.83 -5.51 11.89
N LYS A 12 -10.90 -6.02 12.49
CA LYS A 12 -11.48 -5.52 13.75
C LYS A 12 -10.50 -5.55 14.91
N ALA A 13 -9.59 -6.52 14.95
CA ALA A 13 -8.66 -6.67 16.06
C ALA A 13 -7.56 -5.61 16.04
N SER A 14 -7.02 -5.29 14.86
CA SER A 14 -5.91 -4.36 14.71
C SER A 14 -6.29 -2.96 14.22
N GLY A 15 -7.48 -2.81 13.63
CA GLY A 15 -7.87 -1.59 12.90
C GLY A 15 -7.11 -1.39 11.59
N HIS A 16 -6.30 -2.36 11.15
CA HIS A 16 -5.55 -2.28 9.90
C HIS A 16 -6.46 -2.51 8.70
N THR A 17 -6.09 -1.91 7.57
CA THR A 17 -6.75 -2.17 6.29
C THR A 17 -6.48 -3.62 5.88
N TYR A 18 -7.56 -4.36 5.68
CA TYR A 18 -7.56 -5.72 5.16
C TYR A 18 -7.83 -5.69 3.65
N VAL A 19 -7.06 -6.46 2.89
CA VAL A 19 -7.27 -6.66 1.44
C VAL A 19 -7.22 -8.15 1.12
N LEU A 20 -8.31 -8.70 0.57
CA LEU A 20 -8.36 -10.07 0.05
C LEU A 20 -8.00 -10.05 -1.44
N VAL A 21 -7.03 -10.86 -1.84
CA VAL A 21 -6.57 -10.93 -3.23
C VAL A 21 -6.55 -12.36 -3.74
N HIS A 22 -7.12 -12.56 -4.92
CA HIS A 22 -7.07 -13.82 -5.65
C HIS A 22 -6.06 -13.68 -6.80
N PHE A 23 -5.20 -14.68 -6.97
CA PHE A 23 -4.15 -14.68 -7.99
C PHE A 23 -4.33 -15.83 -8.97
N TRP A 24 -4.05 -15.54 -10.23
CA TRP A 24 -3.92 -16.50 -11.31
C TRP A 24 -2.60 -16.27 -12.04
N ARG A 25 -1.93 -17.34 -12.45
CA ARG A 25 -0.74 -17.24 -13.30
C ARG A 25 -1.09 -16.63 -14.66
N ARG A 26 -2.28 -16.96 -15.19
CA ARG A 26 -2.74 -16.51 -16.50
C ARG A 26 -4.16 -15.95 -16.42
N LYS A 27 -4.40 -14.83 -17.09
CA LYS A 27 -5.74 -14.24 -17.23
C LYS A 27 -6.75 -15.18 -17.90
N ALA A 28 -6.29 -16.02 -18.82
CA ALA A 28 -7.15 -17.01 -19.48
C ALA A 28 -7.76 -18.01 -18.49
N ASP A 29 -7.02 -18.40 -17.44
CA ASP A 29 -7.50 -19.33 -16.43
C ASP A 29 -8.61 -18.70 -15.58
N GLN A 30 -8.46 -17.41 -15.23
CA GLN A 30 -9.53 -16.67 -14.57
C GLN A 30 -10.78 -16.55 -15.46
N LYS A 31 -10.61 -16.20 -16.74
CA LYS A 31 -11.74 -16.09 -17.68
C LYS A 31 -12.48 -17.41 -17.89
N ALA A 32 -11.76 -18.53 -17.78
CA ALA A 32 -12.33 -19.87 -17.83
C ALA A 32 -13.01 -20.30 -16.52
N GLY A 33 -13.06 -19.44 -15.50
CA GLY A 33 -13.67 -19.74 -14.20
C GLY A 33 -12.85 -20.72 -13.36
N LYS A 34 -11.57 -20.94 -13.66
CA LYS A 34 -10.71 -21.78 -12.84
C LYS A 34 -10.51 -21.14 -11.46
N PRO A 35 -10.38 -21.95 -10.39
CA PRO A 35 -10.04 -21.42 -9.09
C PRO A 35 -8.71 -20.66 -9.16
N PRO A 36 -8.52 -19.64 -8.31
CA PRO A 36 -7.24 -18.96 -8.21
C PRO A 36 -6.14 -19.94 -7.80
N ASP A 37 -4.94 -19.74 -8.36
CA ASP A 37 -3.74 -20.48 -7.96
C ASP A 37 -3.34 -20.16 -6.51
N ARG A 38 -3.76 -18.99 -6.01
CA ARG A 38 -3.53 -18.54 -4.64
C ARG A 38 -4.58 -17.53 -4.18
N ILE A 39 -4.89 -17.57 -2.90
CA ILE A 39 -5.66 -16.56 -2.19
C ILE A 39 -4.75 -16.01 -1.09
N ASN A 40 -4.67 -14.69 -0.92
CA ASN A 40 -3.89 -14.12 0.17
C ASN A 40 -4.61 -12.96 0.85
N ASP A 41 -4.46 -12.90 2.16
CA ASP A 41 -4.87 -11.79 2.99
C ASP A 41 -3.71 -10.82 3.18
N PHE A 42 -3.98 -9.54 2.97
CA PHE A 42 -3.04 -8.48 3.27
C PHE A 42 -3.57 -7.64 4.42
N LEU A 43 -2.79 -7.51 5.48
CA LEU A 43 -3.02 -6.56 6.56
C LEU A 43 -2.04 -5.40 6.41
N MET A 44 -2.56 -4.20 6.21
CA MET A 44 -1.78 -3.01 5.89
C MET A 44 -2.09 -1.87 6.86
N GLN A 45 -1.06 -1.20 7.35
CA GLN A 45 -1.17 -0.02 8.21
C GLN A 45 -1.29 1.26 7.38
N LEU A 46 -2.37 1.36 6.59
CA LEU A 46 -2.57 2.51 5.71
C LEU A 46 -3.11 3.72 6.47
N ARG A 47 -2.70 4.90 6.01
CA ARG A 47 -3.17 6.20 6.49
C ARG A 47 -3.53 7.08 5.28
N PRO A 48 -4.63 7.84 5.31
CA PRO A 48 -5.04 8.63 4.16
C PRO A 48 -4.02 9.72 3.84
N THR A 49 -3.36 10.26 4.86
CA THR A 49 -2.34 11.29 4.76
C THR A 49 -1.05 10.86 5.44
N GLY A 50 0.04 11.52 5.07
CA GLY A 50 1.35 11.40 5.72
C GLY A 50 1.98 12.76 5.93
N GLU A 51 3.11 12.78 6.61
CA GLU A 51 3.96 13.96 6.73
C GLU A 51 5.22 13.78 5.90
N ARG A 52 5.67 14.86 5.24
CA ARG A 52 6.98 14.92 4.60
C ARG A 52 7.63 16.26 4.84
N VAL A 53 8.95 16.31 4.74
CA VAL A 53 9.67 17.59 4.75
C VAL A 53 9.34 18.33 3.46
N VAL A 54 9.07 19.63 3.57
CA VAL A 54 8.80 20.47 2.39
C VAL A 54 10.06 20.54 1.53
N THR A 55 9.92 20.23 0.25
CA THR A 55 11.03 20.28 -0.72
C THR A 55 10.74 21.26 -1.85
N ASN A 56 11.79 21.87 -2.41
CA ASN A 56 11.65 22.68 -3.63
C ASN A 56 11.94 21.82 -4.89
N ALA A 57 11.86 22.45 -6.07
CA ALA A 57 12.12 21.80 -7.35
C ALA A 57 13.56 21.25 -7.50
N GLN A 58 14.50 21.73 -6.70
CA GLN A 58 15.90 21.28 -6.68
C GLN A 58 16.14 20.13 -5.68
N GLY A 59 15.09 19.70 -4.96
CA GLY A 59 15.21 18.66 -3.93
C GLY A 59 15.77 19.17 -2.60
N TRP A 60 15.92 20.48 -2.42
CA TRP A 60 16.39 21.07 -1.16
C TRP A 60 15.27 21.04 -0.12
N LEU A 61 15.66 20.88 1.14
CA LEU A 61 14.74 20.76 2.25
C LEU A 61 14.47 22.13 2.89
N LYS A 62 13.22 22.43 3.22
CA LYS A 62 12.84 23.68 3.89
C LYS A 62 12.99 23.55 5.39
N ARG A 63 13.71 24.47 6.01
CA ARG A 63 13.78 24.64 7.47
C ARG A 63 12.55 25.39 8.00
N LYS A 64 12.29 25.29 9.31
CA LYS A 64 11.21 26.05 9.98
C LYS A 64 11.36 27.58 9.90
N ASP A 65 12.57 28.09 9.67
CA ASP A 65 12.80 29.52 9.43
C ASP A 65 12.51 29.96 7.98
N GLY A 66 12.06 29.03 7.12
CA GLY A 66 11.67 29.28 5.75
C GLY A 66 12.78 29.09 4.71
N VAL A 67 14.02 28.84 5.15
CA VAL A 67 15.18 28.71 4.25
C VAL A 67 15.26 27.29 3.66
N PHE A 68 15.48 27.19 2.35
CA PHE A 68 15.78 25.92 1.67
C PHE A 68 17.27 25.61 1.74
N VAL A 69 17.60 24.37 2.12
CA VAL A 69 18.97 23.91 2.30
C VAL A 69 19.22 22.65 1.49
N ASP A 70 20.31 22.65 0.74
CA ASP A 70 20.85 21.44 0.13
C ASP A 70 21.50 20.57 1.21
N LEU A 71 20.98 19.36 1.43
CA LEU A 71 21.54 18.40 2.38
C LEU A 71 23.02 18.12 2.13
N ALA A 72 23.48 18.16 0.87
CA ALA A 72 24.88 17.92 0.52
C ALA A 72 25.83 19.01 1.07
N THR A 73 25.29 20.16 1.49
CA THR A 73 26.05 21.29 2.02
C THR A 73 26.07 21.35 3.55
N LEU A 74 25.32 20.46 4.22
CA LEU A 74 25.34 20.36 5.67
C LEU A 74 26.62 19.61 6.12
N GLY A 75 27.50 20.32 6.81
CA GLY A 75 28.66 19.71 7.46
C GLY A 75 28.23 18.87 8.67
N PRO A 76 28.91 17.74 8.94
CA PRO A 76 28.55 16.81 10.02
C PRO A 76 28.69 17.42 11.43
N GLU A 77 29.39 18.54 11.58
CA GLU A 77 29.62 19.21 12.86
C GLU A 77 28.55 20.26 13.22
N LYS A 78 27.59 20.52 12.33
CA LYS A 78 26.50 21.47 12.60
C LYS A 78 25.32 20.75 13.26
N PRO A 79 24.61 21.38 14.20
CA PRO A 79 23.37 20.83 14.73
C PRO A 79 22.36 20.59 13.59
N GLU A 80 21.67 19.45 13.64
CA GLU A 80 20.65 19.11 12.65
C GLU A 80 19.57 20.20 12.61
N PRO A 81 19.24 20.75 11.43
CA PRO A 81 18.19 21.74 11.33
C PRO A 81 16.83 21.18 11.68
N GLU A 82 15.98 22.01 12.29
CA GLU A 82 14.55 21.71 12.36
C GLU A 82 13.90 21.93 10.99
N TRP A 83 13.31 20.87 10.45
CA TRP A 83 12.66 20.86 9.14
C TRP A 83 11.19 21.26 9.21
N GLU A 84 10.75 22.06 8.24
CA GLU A 84 9.34 22.32 7.98
C GLU A 84 8.70 21.08 7.36
N ARG A 85 7.55 20.67 7.89
CA ARG A 85 6.81 19.51 7.41
C ARG A 85 5.44 19.92 6.87
N GLU A 86 5.00 19.24 5.83
CA GLU A 86 3.66 19.36 5.29
C GLU A 86 2.93 18.02 5.34
N THR A 87 1.61 18.11 5.49
CA THR A 87 0.70 16.99 5.29
C THR A 87 0.47 16.80 3.79
N PHE A 88 0.52 15.56 3.32
CA PHE A 88 0.20 15.23 1.93
C PHE A 88 -0.74 14.03 1.86
N ASP A 89 -1.54 13.98 0.80
CA ASP A 89 -2.38 12.83 0.50
C ASP A 89 -1.55 11.66 -0.01
N ARG A 90 -1.74 10.49 0.61
CA ARG A 90 -1.05 9.26 0.20
C ARG A 90 -1.80 8.59 -0.95
N ASP A 91 -1.05 8.02 -1.90
CA ASP A 91 -1.60 7.21 -2.98
C ASP A 91 -1.84 5.77 -2.48
N LEU A 92 -2.94 5.59 -1.76
CA LEU A 92 -3.31 4.29 -1.19
C LEU A 92 -3.50 3.20 -2.25
N PRO A 93 -4.12 3.46 -3.42
CA PRO A 93 -4.13 2.50 -4.52
C PRO A 93 -2.74 2.01 -4.93
N ALA A 94 -1.77 2.92 -5.11
CA ALA A 94 -0.42 2.54 -5.48
C ALA A 94 0.27 1.74 -4.38
N GLU A 95 0.10 2.11 -3.11
CA GLU A 95 0.67 1.39 -1.97
C GLU A 95 0.10 -0.03 -1.83
N ILE A 96 -1.22 -0.19 -1.95
CA ILE A 96 -1.89 -1.50 -1.94
C ILE A 96 -1.35 -2.37 -3.07
N LYS A 97 -1.31 -1.81 -4.29
CA LYS A 97 -0.80 -2.50 -5.47
C LYS A 97 0.66 -2.93 -5.30
N ALA A 98 1.54 -2.02 -4.85
CA ALA A 98 2.95 -2.31 -4.65
C ALA A 98 3.16 -3.45 -3.63
N ASN A 99 2.37 -3.49 -2.55
CA ASN A 99 2.46 -4.56 -1.56
C ASN A 99 2.02 -5.91 -2.14
N ILE A 100 0.92 -5.94 -2.91
CA ILE A 100 0.44 -7.15 -3.61
C ILE A 100 1.48 -7.68 -4.59
N GLU A 101 2.07 -6.81 -5.41
CA GLU A 101 3.05 -7.19 -6.42
C GLU A 101 4.36 -7.66 -5.79
N ALA A 102 4.83 -6.98 -4.74
CA ALA A 102 6.02 -7.40 -3.99
C ALA A 102 5.81 -8.75 -3.29
N TYR A 103 4.59 -9.04 -2.80
CA TYR A 103 4.25 -10.37 -2.28
C TYR A 103 4.35 -11.44 -3.37
N TRP A 104 3.79 -11.17 -4.55
CA TRP A 104 3.83 -12.12 -5.66
C TRP A 104 5.28 -12.48 -6.05
N GLU A 105 6.16 -11.49 -6.17
CA GLU A 105 7.57 -11.73 -6.50
C GLU A 105 8.27 -12.63 -5.47
N ARG A 106 8.02 -12.37 -4.17
CA ARG A 106 8.54 -13.23 -3.10
C ARG A 106 7.96 -14.64 -3.15
N ALA A 107 6.68 -14.77 -3.49
CA ALA A 107 6.01 -16.06 -3.58
C ALA A 107 6.56 -16.89 -4.74
N GLU A 108 6.79 -16.29 -5.92
CA GLU A 108 7.40 -16.97 -7.06
C GLU A 108 8.83 -17.43 -6.76
N ALA A 109 9.65 -16.56 -6.16
CA ALA A 109 11.02 -16.89 -5.80
C ALA A 109 11.12 -18.08 -4.81
N LYS A 110 10.09 -18.31 -4.00
CA LYS A 110 10.04 -19.38 -2.97
C LYS A 110 9.30 -20.64 -3.42
N GLY A 111 8.99 -20.79 -4.71
CA GLY A 111 8.31 -22.00 -5.22
C GLY A 111 6.79 -22.03 -4.99
N TYR A 112 6.19 -20.87 -4.70
CA TYR A 112 4.76 -20.65 -4.75
C TYR A 112 3.90 -21.62 -3.89
N PRO A 113 4.13 -21.73 -2.56
CA PRO A 113 3.35 -22.61 -1.70
C PRO A 113 1.89 -22.15 -1.60
N PRO A 114 0.86 -23.03 -1.66
CA PRO A 114 -0.53 -22.62 -1.53
C PRO A 114 -0.69 -21.83 -0.22
N ASP A 115 -1.31 -20.65 -0.28
CA ASP A 115 -1.63 -19.93 0.95
C ASP A 115 -3.13 -19.70 1.05
N HIS A 116 -3.59 -19.86 2.29
CA HIS A 116 -4.96 -20.05 2.71
C HIS A 116 -5.33 -18.91 3.64
N ALA A 117 -6.54 -18.38 3.47
CA ALA A 117 -7.01 -17.25 4.25
C ALA A 117 -6.85 -17.50 5.76
N ASN A 118 -6.29 -16.54 6.48
CA ASN A 118 -6.05 -16.61 7.91
C ASN A 118 -7.38 -16.46 8.66
N ALA A 119 -7.84 -17.57 9.24
CA ALA A 119 -9.10 -17.63 9.97
C ALA A 119 -9.15 -16.74 11.22
N SER A 120 -8.01 -16.22 11.71
CA SER A 120 -7.99 -15.30 12.86
C SER A 120 -8.42 -13.88 12.50
N ILE A 121 -8.42 -13.51 11.21
CA ILE A 121 -8.80 -12.18 10.75
C ILE A 121 -10.31 -12.00 10.88
N ARG A 122 -10.72 -10.92 11.56
CA ARG A 122 -12.13 -10.59 11.77
C ARG A 122 -12.47 -9.33 11.01
N ARG A 123 -13.06 -9.50 9.82
CA ARG A 123 -13.37 -8.41 8.89
C ARG A 123 -14.63 -7.66 9.31
N ASP A 124 -14.57 -6.34 9.32
CA ASP A 124 -15.74 -5.47 9.43
C ASP A 124 -15.60 -4.20 8.58
N ASN A 125 -16.64 -3.35 8.63
CA ASN A 125 -16.69 -2.08 7.92
C ASN A 125 -16.31 -0.90 8.82
N SER A 126 -15.64 -1.13 9.96
CA SER A 126 -15.08 -0.03 10.73
C SER A 126 -14.03 0.70 9.88
N ASP A 127 -13.96 2.02 10.01
CA ASP A 127 -12.97 2.81 9.25
C ASP A 127 -12.23 3.78 10.19
N PRO A 128 -11.46 3.24 11.15
CA PRO A 128 -10.83 4.05 12.19
C PRO A 128 -9.84 5.08 11.65
N HIS A 129 -9.45 4.97 10.38
CA HIS A 129 -8.44 5.82 9.75
C HIS A 129 -8.98 6.55 8.50
N GLY A 130 -10.26 6.42 8.16
CA GLY A 130 -10.84 7.07 6.98
C GLY A 130 -10.30 6.53 5.65
N VAL A 131 -9.78 5.30 5.64
CA VAL A 131 -9.22 4.65 4.44
C VAL A 131 -10.33 4.05 3.58
N LEU A 132 -11.30 3.36 4.19
CA LEU A 132 -12.37 2.67 3.45
C LEU A 132 -13.34 3.65 2.78
N ALA A 133 -13.51 4.85 3.34
CA ALA A 133 -14.37 5.88 2.79
C ALA A 133 -13.78 6.59 1.56
N ARG A 134 -12.48 6.44 1.28
CA ARG A 134 -11.85 7.13 0.14
C ARG A 134 -12.36 6.59 -1.20
N PRO A 135 -12.79 7.45 -2.14
CA PRO A 135 -13.32 7.01 -3.43
C PRO A 135 -12.36 6.14 -4.25
N ASP A 136 -11.07 6.45 -4.20
CA ASP A 136 -10.03 5.73 -4.92
C ASP A 136 -9.76 4.33 -4.33
N VAL A 137 -9.89 4.17 -3.02
CA VAL A 137 -9.85 2.86 -2.34
C VAL A 137 -11.11 2.05 -2.62
N VAL A 138 -12.29 2.67 -2.59
CA VAL A 138 -13.56 2.00 -2.93
C VAL A 138 -13.50 1.43 -4.35
N ALA A 139 -12.91 2.18 -5.29
CA ALA A 139 -12.76 1.77 -6.69
C ALA A 139 -11.84 0.53 -6.90
N LEU A 140 -11.09 0.10 -5.88
CA LEU A 140 -10.26 -1.11 -5.93
C LEU A 140 -11.07 -2.39 -5.73
N ARG A 141 -12.24 -2.33 -5.09
CA ARG A 141 -13.05 -3.53 -4.82
C ARG A 141 -13.50 -4.17 -6.13
N GLY A 142 -13.18 -5.44 -6.32
CA GLY A 142 -13.45 -6.19 -7.54
C GLY A 142 -12.50 -5.86 -8.70
N LYS A 143 -11.52 -4.97 -8.51
CA LYS A 143 -10.59 -4.54 -9.57
C LYS A 143 -9.71 -5.71 -10.01
N GLU A 144 -9.67 -5.92 -11.31
CA GLU A 144 -8.80 -6.87 -11.98
C GLU A 144 -7.54 -6.16 -12.48
N VAL A 145 -6.38 -6.76 -12.23
CA VAL A 145 -5.08 -6.21 -12.64
C VAL A 145 -4.30 -7.27 -13.39
N ASP A 146 -3.89 -6.88 -14.60
CA ASP A 146 -3.02 -7.66 -15.46
C ASP A 146 -1.62 -7.07 -15.35
N ARG A 147 -0.71 -7.82 -14.73
CA ARG A 147 0.70 -7.45 -14.71
C ARG A 147 1.29 -7.89 -16.05
N ALA A 148 1.49 -6.90 -16.92
CA ALA A 148 2.21 -7.02 -18.18
C ALA A 148 3.65 -7.53 -17.97
#